data_AF-A0A2T2UX63-F1
#
_entry.id   AF-A0A2T2UX63-F1
#
_cell.length_a   1.000
_cell.length_b   1.000
_cell.length_c   1.000
_cell.angle_alpha   90.00
_cell.angle_beta   90.00
_cell.angle_gamma   90.00
#
_symmetry.space_group_name_H-M   'P 1'
#
loop_
_entity.id
_entity.type
_entity.pdbx_description
1 polymer ?
#
loop_
_entity_poly.entity_id
_entity_poly.type
_entity_poly.pdbx_seq_one_letter_code
_entity_poly.pdbx_strand_id
1 'polypeptide(L)'
;MGLVPLSDSSVLATDYDPLSALMDKHRELERWSWRLLASALRGRSKRERDHMILTAKERHERLLAESPQLVQRVPLKHIASYLGMSPETLSRIRGSIS
;
A
#
# COMPACT_ATOMS: atom_id res chain seq x y z
N MET A 1 -4.57 -9.63 -12.47
CA MET A 1 -4.68 -8.17 -12.22
C MET A 1 -3.26 -7.63 -12.15
N GLY A 2 -2.83 -6.86 -13.17
CA GLY A 2 -1.46 -6.35 -13.28
C GLY A 2 -1.25 -5.03 -12.53
N LEU A 3 0.01 -4.58 -12.48
CA LEU A 3 0.35 -3.24 -12.00
C LEU A 3 -0.10 -2.20 -13.04
N VAL A 4 -0.80 -1.15 -12.60
CA VAL A 4 -1.23 -0.04 -13.46
C VAL A 4 -0.72 1.27 -12.84
N PRO A 5 -0.04 2.13 -13.61
CA PRO A 5 0.45 3.40 -13.09
C PRO A 5 -0.71 4.36 -12.79
N LEU A 6 -0.60 5.12 -11.69
CA LEU A 6 -1.57 6.15 -11.30
C LEU A 6 -1.28 7.53 -11.93
N SER A 7 -0.07 7.69 -12.47
CA SER A 7 0.42 8.90 -13.15
C SER A 7 1.48 8.48 -14.16
N ASP A 8 1.93 9.41 -14.99
CA ASP A 8 3.10 9.19 -15.83
C ASP A 8 4.29 8.70 -14.97
N SER A 9 4.89 7.58 -15.36
CA SER A 9 5.82 6.81 -14.52
C SER A 9 6.82 6.05 -15.37
N SER A 10 8.08 6.03 -14.93
CA SER A 10 9.13 5.15 -15.46
C SER A 10 9.56 4.15 -14.38
N VAL A 11 9.74 2.89 -14.76
CA VAL A 11 10.12 1.81 -13.84
C VAL A 11 11.34 1.07 -14.33
N LEU A 12 12.19 0.65 -13.40
CA LEU A 12 13.26 -0.31 -13.66
C LEU A 12 12.74 -1.70 -13.32
N ALA A 13 13.00 -2.65 -14.21
CA ALA A 13 12.62 -4.06 -14.03
C ALA A 13 13.84 -4.95 -14.26
N THR A 14 13.85 -6.08 -13.58
CA THR A 14 14.84 -7.16 -13.76
C THR A 14 14.12 -8.49 -13.59
N ASP A 15 14.63 -9.51 -14.26
CA ASP A 15 14.19 -10.88 -14.02
C ASP A 15 14.56 -11.32 -12.61
N TYR A 16 13.76 -12.24 -12.07
CA TYR A 16 13.93 -12.74 -10.71
C TYR A 16 15.22 -13.57 -10.58
N ASP A 17 15.47 -14.51 -11.49
CA ASP A 17 16.59 -15.45 -11.35
C ASP A 17 17.97 -14.73 -11.35
N PRO A 18 18.24 -13.77 -12.25
CA PRO A 18 19.48 -12.99 -12.20
C PRO A 18 19.61 -12.16 -10.90
N LEU A 19 18.51 -11.58 -10.42
CA LEU A 19 18.51 -10.83 -9.16
C LEU A 19 18.77 -11.76 -7.98
N SER A 20 18.19 -12.96 -7.97
CA SER A 20 18.42 -13.99 -6.94
C SER A 20 19.87 -14.40 -6.90
N ALA A 21 20.46 -14.71 -8.05
CA ALA A 21 21.88 -15.06 -8.14
C ALA A 21 22.80 -13.92 -7.67
N LEU A 22 22.38 -12.66 -7.83
CA LEU A 22 23.11 -11.50 -7.31
C LEU A 22 22.97 -11.39 -5.79
N MET A 23 21.78 -11.62 -5.23
CA MET A 23 21.56 -11.65 -3.79
C MET A 23 22.41 -12.74 -3.10
N ASP A 24 22.58 -13.90 -3.73
CA ASP A 24 23.43 -14.99 -3.19
C ASP A 24 24.92 -14.62 -3.10
N LYS A 25 25.38 -13.68 -3.95
CA LYS A 25 26.78 -13.24 -4.02
C LYS A 25 27.06 -12.01 -3.17
N HIS A 26 26.03 -11.21 -2.88
CA HIS A 26 26.16 -9.88 -2.26
C HIS A 26 25.29 -9.78 -1.01
N ARG A 27 25.92 -9.91 0.16
CA ARG A 27 25.23 -9.91 1.45
C ARG A 27 24.47 -8.62 1.74
N GLU A 28 24.92 -7.49 1.21
CA GLU A 28 24.22 -6.22 1.28
C GLU A 28 22.87 -6.25 0.54
N LEU A 29 22.81 -6.89 -0.63
CA LEU A 29 21.59 -7.04 -1.41
C LEU A 29 20.63 -8.05 -0.77
N GLU A 30 21.15 -9.17 -0.27
CA GLU A 30 20.37 -10.13 0.53
C GLU A 30 19.74 -9.46 1.78
N ARG A 31 20.53 -8.65 2.51
CA ARG A 31 20.03 -7.93 3.68
C ARG A 31 18.96 -6.91 3.30
N TRP A 32 19.16 -6.20 2.19
CA TRP A 32 18.20 -5.23 1.69
C TRP A 32 16.88 -5.92 1.29
N SER A 33 16.94 -7.04 0.56
CA SER A 33 15.76 -7.78 0.13
C SER A 33 14.97 -8.34 1.32
N TRP A 34 15.65 -8.87 2.33
CA TRP A 34 15.01 -9.31 3.57
C TRP A 34 14.28 -8.17 4.30
N ARG A 35 14.91 -6.99 4.40
CA ARG A 35 14.29 -5.82 5.04
C ARG A 35 13.08 -5.32 4.25
N LEU A 36 13.18 -5.33 2.91
CA LEU A 36 12.09 -4.98 2.01
C LEU A 36 10.90 -5.93 2.21
N LEU A 37 11.14 -7.23 2.16
CA LEU A 37 10.11 -8.26 2.37
C LEU A 37 9.47 -8.16 3.75
N ALA A 38 10.28 -8.04 4.81
CA ALA A 38 9.77 -7.90 6.17
C ALA A 38 8.92 -6.64 6.34
N SER A 39 9.29 -5.53 5.69
CA SER A 39 8.48 -4.29 5.70
C SER A 39 7.15 -4.48 4.98
N ALA A 40 7.16 -5.10 3.80
CA ALA A 40 5.95 -5.39 3.03
C ALA A 40 4.98 -6.31 3.80
N LEU A 41 5.50 -7.36 4.45
CA LEU A 41 4.72 -8.28 5.27
C LEU A 41 4.13 -7.57 6.50
N ARG A 42 4.91 -6.77 7.23
CA ARG A 42 4.39 -5.98 8.36
C ARG A 42 3.26 -5.05 7.93
N GLY A 43 3.42 -4.35 6.80
CA GLY A 43 2.38 -3.48 6.25
C GLY A 43 1.12 -4.26 5.88
N ARG A 44 1.26 -5.43 5.27
CA ARG A 44 0.13 -6.31 4.94
C ARG A 44 -0.60 -6.80 6.18
N SER A 45 0.11 -7.39 7.15
CA SER A 45 -0.51 -7.89 8.37
C SER A 45 -1.17 -6.79 9.20
N LYS A 46 -0.60 -5.58 9.19
CA LYS A 46 -1.24 -4.41 9.82
C LYS A 46 -2.58 -4.09 9.16
N ARG A 47 -2.62 -4.01 7.83
CA ARG A 47 -3.88 -3.77 7.08
C ARG A 47 -4.91 -4.86 7.32
N GLU A 48 -4.50 -6.12 7.31
CA GLU A 48 -5.39 -7.26 7.58
C GLU A 48 -5.98 -7.15 8.99
N ARG A 49 -5.18 -6.83 10.01
CA ARG A 49 -5.69 -6.56 11.36
C ARG A 49 -6.64 -5.38 11.39
N ASP A 50 -6.27 -4.26 10.78
CA ASP A 50 -7.10 -3.05 10.73
C ASP A 50 -8.45 -3.36 10.06
N HIS A 51 -8.50 -4.22 9.04
CA HIS A 51 -9.75 -4.68 8.42
C HIS A 51 -10.62 -5.54 9.35
N MET A 52 -10.03 -6.28 10.29
CA MET A 52 -10.77 -7.11 11.23
C MET A 52 -11.30 -6.33 12.42
N ILE A 53 -10.58 -5.31 12.89
CA ILE A 53 -10.86 -4.67 14.19
C ILE A 53 -11.37 -3.24 14.08
N LEU A 54 -11.11 -2.54 12.98
CA LEU A 54 -11.49 -1.14 12.82
C LEU A 54 -12.72 -0.98 11.94
N THR A 55 -13.54 0.01 12.30
CA THR A 55 -14.64 0.47 11.47
C THR A 55 -14.15 1.14 10.19
N ALA A 56 -15.05 1.34 9.22
CA ALA A 56 -14.73 2.05 7.98
C ALA A 56 -14.18 3.48 8.24
N LYS A 57 -14.74 4.18 9.23
CA LYS A 57 -14.31 5.53 9.61
C LYS A 57 -12.89 5.53 10.19
N GLU A 58 -12.63 4.65 11.15
CA GLU A 58 -11.29 4.54 11.79
C GLU A 58 -10.22 4.13 10.78
N ARG A 59 -10.53 3.24 9.83
CA ARG A 59 -9.60 2.90 8.74
C ARG A 59 -9.25 4.11 7.87
N HIS A 60 -10.22 4.97 7.58
CA HIS A 60 -9.97 6.21 6.85
C HIS A 60 -9.12 7.21 7.65
N GLU A 61 -9.48 7.47 8.91
CA GLU A 61 -8.74 8.38 9.80
C GLU A 61 -7.29 7.93 9.98
N ARG A 62 -7.08 6.63 10.13
CA ARG A 62 -5.74 6.05 10.22
C ARG A 62 -4.93 6.27 8.94
N LEU A 63 -5.53 6.04 7.76
CA LEU A 63 -4.85 6.31 6.49
C LEU A 63 -4.51 7.80 6.34
N LEU A 64 -5.41 8.69 6.76
CA LEU A 64 -5.18 10.14 6.72
C LEU A 64 -4.03 10.57 7.64
N ALA A 65 -3.93 9.97 8.83
CA ALA A 65 -2.84 10.24 9.77
C ALA A 65 -1.48 9.68 9.28
N GLU A 66 -1.47 8.47 8.72
CA GLU A 66 -0.23 7.78 8.33
C GLU A 66 0.29 8.19 6.95
N SER A 67 -0.59 8.61 6.04
CA SER A 67 -0.24 8.91 4.65
C SER A 67 -1.20 9.93 4.03
N PRO A 68 -1.24 11.17 4.54
CA PRO A 68 -2.15 12.22 4.07
C PRO A 68 -2.00 12.49 2.56
N GLN A 69 -0.79 12.39 2.03
CA GLN A 69 -0.49 12.55 0.61
C GLN A 69 -1.20 11.52 -0.29
N LEU A 70 -1.43 10.29 0.20
CA LEU A 70 -2.16 9.28 -0.57
C LEU A 70 -3.63 9.65 -0.68
N VAL A 71 -4.23 10.16 0.40
CA VAL A 71 -5.63 10.61 0.42
C VAL A 71 -5.86 11.77 -0.57
N GLN A 72 -4.85 12.63 -0.75
CA GLN A 72 -4.92 13.78 -1.65
C GLN A 72 -4.69 13.42 -3.13
N ARG A 73 -3.77 12.50 -3.42
CA ARG A 73 -3.30 12.25 -4.80
C ARG A 73 -3.95 11.05 -5.47
N VAL A 74 -4.45 10.08 -4.69
CA VAL A 74 -5.01 8.85 -5.24
C VAL A 74 -6.51 9.02 -5.49
N PRO A 75 -7.03 8.62 -6.67
CA PRO A 75 -8.46 8.67 -6.92
C PRO A 75 -9.28 7.94 -5.86
N LEU A 76 -10.41 8.52 -5.45
CA LEU A 76 -11.27 8.03 -4.36
C LEU A 76 -11.61 6.55 -4.50
N LYS A 77 -11.90 6.07 -5.72
CA LYS A 77 -12.21 4.66 -6.00
C LYS A 77 -11.10 3.69 -5.54
N HIS A 78 -9.84 4.06 -5.72
CA HIS A 78 -8.69 3.23 -5.35
C HIS A 78 -8.46 3.27 -3.84
N ILE A 79 -8.68 4.41 -3.20
CA ILE A 79 -8.64 4.52 -1.75
C ILE A 79 -9.75 3.67 -1.12
N ALA A 80 -10.98 3.73 -1.64
CA ALA A 80 -12.10 2.95 -1.13
C ALA A 80 -11.83 1.44 -1.23
N SER A 81 -11.32 0.99 -2.39
CA SER A 81 -10.90 -0.40 -2.60
C SER A 81 -9.78 -0.82 -1.64
N TYR A 82 -8.75 0.02 -1.46
CA TYR A 82 -7.65 -0.23 -0.53
C TYR A 82 -8.13 -0.35 0.92
N LEU A 83 -9.08 0.49 1.33
CA LEU A 83 -9.69 0.47 2.65
C LEU A 83 -10.83 -0.55 2.79
N GLY A 84 -11.09 -1.39 1.77
CA GLY A 84 -12.14 -2.40 1.81
C GLY A 84 -13.55 -1.84 2.10
N MET A 85 -13.94 -0.77 1.41
CA MET A 85 -15.28 -0.17 1.47
C MET A 85 -15.73 0.35 0.10
N SER A 86 -17.02 0.68 -0.04
CA SER A 86 -17.53 1.27 -1.28
C SER A 86 -17.10 2.74 -1.44
N PRO A 87 -16.93 3.25 -2.68
CA PRO A 87 -16.68 4.67 -2.94
C PRO A 87 -17.71 5.59 -2.29
N GLU A 88 -18.99 5.21 -2.29
CA GLU A 88 -20.09 5.99 -1.68
C GLU A 88 -19.93 6.06 -0.16
N THR A 89 -19.52 4.94 0.47
CA THR A 89 -19.24 4.89 1.91
C THR A 89 -18.10 5.82 2.28
N LEU A 90 -17.00 5.77 1.52
CA LEU A 90 -15.86 6.65 1.73
C LEU A 90 -16.22 8.13 1.50
N SER A 91 -17.02 8.41 0.47
CA SER A 91 -17.51 9.76 0.19
C SER A 91 -18.33 10.32 1.35
N ARG A 92 -19.23 9.52 1.93
CA ARG A 92 -20.04 9.91 3.09
C ARG A 92 -19.17 10.19 4.32
N ILE A 93 -18.18 9.33 4.61
CA ILE A 93 -17.27 9.53 5.73
C ILE A 93 -16.51 10.85 5.58
N ARG A 94 -15.97 11.15 4.40
CA ARG A 94 -15.24 12.41 4.15
C ARG A 94 -16.12 13.64 4.33
N GLY A 95 -17.38 13.58 3.90
CA GLY A 95 -18.35 14.65 4.06
C GLY A 95 -18.76 14.89 5.52
N SER A 96 -18.72 13.87 6.38
CA SER A 96 -19.06 13.98 7.81
C SER A 96 -17.96 14.58 8.70
N ILE A 97 -16.74 14.73 8.16
CA ILE A 97 -15.57 15.24 8.87
C ILE A 97 -15.24 16.69 8.42
N SER A 98 -15.88 17.16 7.33
CA SER A 98 -15.73 18.53 6.81
C SER A 98 -16.68 19.51 7.49
#